data_AF-A0ABD1IL08-F1
#
_entry.id   AF-A0ABD1IL08-F1
#
_cell.length_a   1.000
_cell.length_b   1.000
_cell.length_c   1.000
_cell.angle_alpha   90.00
_cell.angle_beta   90.00
_cell.angle_gamma   90.00
#
_symmetry.space_group_name_H-M   'P 1'
#
loop_
_entity.id
_entity.type
_entity.pdbx_description
1 polymer ?
#
loop_
_entity_poly.entity_id
_entity_poly.type
_entity_poly.pdbx_seq_one_letter_code
_entity_poly.pdbx_strand_id
1 'polypeptide(L)' 'MPTPTRIGLAGLAVMGQNLALNIADKGFPISVYNRTTSKVDETVERAKQEGNLPVYGFHDPGSFVQ' A
#
# COMPACT_ATOMS: atom_id res chain seq x y z
N MET A 1 -15.25 -7.04 1.34
CA MET A 1 -14.70 -5.72 1.73
C MET A 1 -13.31 -5.98 2.25
N PRO A 2 -12.26 -5.30 1.76
CA PRO A 2 -10.92 -5.46 2.31
C PRO A 2 -10.97 -5.06 3.78
N THR A 3 -10.41 -5.90 4.65
CA THR A 3 -10.38 -5.66 6.09
C THR A 3 -9.59 -4.38 6.37
N PRO A 4 -10.05 -3.47 7.25
CA PRO A 4 -9.30 -2.28 7.60
C PRO A 4 -7.91 -2.67 8.10
N THR A 5 -6.88 -2.27 7.37
CA THR A 5 -5.50 -2.52 7.77
C THR A 5 -5.16 -1.65 8.95
N ARG A 6 -4.35 -2.17 9.89
CA ARG A 6 -3.95 -1.42 11.09
C ARG A 6 -3.02 -0.24 10.81
N ILE A 7 -2.43 -0.21 9.61
CA ILE A 7 -1.45 0.79 9.18
C ILE A 7 -1.85 1.26 7.78
N GLY A 8 -1.91 2.57 7.59
CA GLY A 8 -2.14 3.21 6.30
C GLY A 8 -0.99 4.16 5.95
N LEU A 9 -0.57 4.18 4.69
CA LEU A 9 0.44 5.11 4.18
C LEU A 9 -0.10 5.90 2.98
N ALA A 10 -0.26 7.20 3.17
CA ALA A 10 -0.62 8.14 2.11
C ALA A 10 0.63 8.87 1.61
N GLY A 11 0.94 8.75 0.31
CA GLY A 11 2.11 9.36 -0.32
C GLY A 11 3.15 8.33 -0.76
N LEU A 12 3.11 7.97 -2.05
CA LEU A 12 3.90 6.88 -2.62
C LEU A 12 5.00 7.38 -3.57
N ALA A 13 5.82 8.32 -3.07
CA ALA A 13 7.13 8.58 -3.67
C ALA A 13 8.10 7.42 -3.37
N VAL A 14 9.34 7.48 -3.86
CA VAL A 14 10.33 6.38 -3.72
C VAL A 14 10.50 5.90 -2.26
N MET A 15 10.61 6.83 -1.31
CA MET A 15 10.73 6.47 0.12
C MET A 15 9.44 5.83 0.66
N GLY A 16 8.27 6.36 0.30
CA GLY A 16 6.98 5.86 0.77
C GLY A 16 6.70 4.43 0.30
N GLN A 17 7.05 4.13 -0.95
CA GLN A 17 6.94 2.78 -1.50
C GLN A 17 7.80 1.78 -0.73
N ASN A 18 9.08 2.11 -0.52
CA ASN A 18 10.00 1.21 0.19
C ASN A 18 9.61 1.02 1.66
N LEU A 19 9.09 2.06 2.32
CA LEU A 19 8.56 1.94 3.69
C LEU A 19 7.34 1.01 3.74
N ALA A 20 6.41 1.15 2.80
CA ALA A 20 5.23 0.29 2.74
C ALA A 20 5.60 -1.18 2.51
N LEU A 21 6.53 -1.45 1.59
CA LEU A 21 7.06 -2.79 1.32
C LEU A 21 7.77 -3.37 2.55
N ASN A 22 8.58 -2.57 3.24
CA ASN A 22 9.27 -3.01 4.45
C ASN A 22 8.29 -3.41 5.58
N ILE A 23 7.22 -2.64 5.78
CA ILE A 23 6.17 -2.96 6.76
C ILE A 23 5.47 -4.27 6.38
N ALA A 24 5.15 -4.43 5.10
CA ALA A 24 4.47 -5.61 4.59
C ALA A 24 5.36 -6.87 4.68
N ASP A 25 6.66 -6.76 4.42
CA ASP A 25 7.66 -7.82 4.57
C ASP A 25 7.81 -8.31 6.01
N LYS A 26 7.58 -7.42 7.00
CA LYS A 26 7.51 -7.80 8.42
C LYS A 26 6.19 -8.46 8.81
N GLY A 27 5.32 -8.76 7.86
CA GLY A 27 4.05 -9.44 8.08
C GLY A 27 2.92 -8.52 8.56
N PHE A 28 3.08 -7.20 8.46
CA PHE A 28 2.04 -6.25 8.82
C PHE A 28 1.25 -5.83 7.57
N PRO A 29 -0.05 -6.15 7.49
CA PRO A 29 -0.91 -5.67 6.41
C PRO A 29 -0.97 -4.15 6.39
N ILE A 30 -0.73 -3.55 5.22
CA ILE A 30 -0.70 -2.09 5.05
C ILE A 30 -1.59 -1.64 3.89
N SER A 31 -2.38 -0.59 4.12
CA SER A 31 -3.10 0.11 3.06
C SER A 31 -2.25 1.24 2.50
N VAL A 32 -2.26 1.44 1.19
CA VAL A 32 -1.52 2.51 0.53
C VAL A 32 -2.42 3.35 -0.36
N TYR A 33 -2.22 4.67 -0.30
CA TYR A 33 -2.94 5.64 -1.12
C TYR A 33 -1.97 6.69 -1.66
N ASN A 34 -2.25 7.18 -2.87
CA ASN A 34 -1.57 8.33 -3.42
C ASN A 34 -2.49 9.07 -4.39
N ARG A 35 -2.38 10.40 -4.45
CA ARG A 35 -3.17 11.23 -5.38
C ARG A 35 -3.00 10.78 -6.85
N THR A 36 -1.79 10.37 -7.22
CA THR A 36 -1.53 9.75 -8.53
C THR A 36 -1.70 8.24 -8.40
N THR A 37 -2.73 7.69 -9.03
CA THR A 37 -3.11 6.26 -8.96
C THR A 37 -2.02 5.34 -9.50
N SER A 38 -1.29 5.75 -10.54
CA SER A 38 -0.19 4.94 -11.09
C SER A 38 0.88 4.57 -10.06
N LYS A 39 1.08 5.40 -9.03
CA LYS A 39 2.01 5.09 -7.93
C LYS A 39 1.46 4.05 -6.96
N VAL A 40 0.15 3.99 -6.79
CA VAL A 40 -0.52 2.93 -6.03
C VAL A 40 -0.34 1.61 -6.76
N ASP A 41 -0.64 1.59 -8.06
CA ASP A 41 -0.57 0.39 -8.89
C ASP A 41 0.86 -0.15 -8.95
N GLU A 42 1.86 0.71 -9.17
CA GLU A 42 3.29 0.36 -9.11
C GLU A 42 3.67 -0.29 -7.77
N THR A 43 3.17 0.24 -6.65
CA THR A 43 3.50 -0.29 -5.31
C THR A 43 2.87 -1.68 -5.10
N VAL A 44 1.62 -1.87 -5.52
CA VAL A 44 0.91 -3.14 -5.40
C VAL A 44 1.54 -4.20 -6.31
N GLU A 45 1.96 -3.83 -7.52
CA GLU A 45 2.69 -4.72 -8.42
C GLU A 45 4.03 -5.15 -7.84
N ARG A 46 4.81 -4.21 -7.29
CA ARG A 46 6.07 -4.52 -6.61
C ARG A 46 5.86 -5.46 -5.42
N ALA A 47 4.83 -5.21 -4.60
CA ALA A 47 4.47 -6.08 -3.49
C ALA A 47 4.16 -7.53 -3.93
N LYS A 48 3.51 -7.71 -5.09
CA LYS A 48 3.27 -9.03 -5.69
C LYS A 48 4.56 -9.71 -6.11
N GLN A 49 5.48 -8.97 -6.72
CA GLN A 49 6.77 -9.49 -7.18
C GLN A 49 7.71 -9.86 -6.03
N GLU A 50 7.67 -9.13 -4.91
CA GLU A 50 8.51 -9.35 -3.71
C GLU A 50 7.98 -10.46 -2.78
N GLY A 51 7.19 -11.39 -3.30
CA GLY A 51 6.67 -12.54 -2.53
C GLY A 51 5.24 -12.40 -2.06
N ASN A 52 4.41 -11.65 -2.81
CA ASN A 52 2.99 -11.48 -2.54
C ASN A 52 2.72 -10.84 -1.16
N LEU A 53 3.44 -9.76 -0.88
CA LEU A 53 3.36 -8.98 0.36
C LEU A 53 1.92 -8.44 0.59
N PRO A 54 1.46 -8.33 1.85
CA PRO A 54 0.11 -7.89 2.19
C PRO A 54 -0.09 -6.37 2.05
N VAL A 55 0.02 -5.85 0.83
CA VAL A 55 -0.18 -4.44 0.48
C VAL A 55 -1.52 -4.27 -0.24
N TYR A 56 -2.36 -3.37 0.25
CA TYR A 56 -3.68 -3.07 -0.30
C TYR A 56 -3.70 -1.66 -0.87
N GLY A 57 -3.92 -1.52 -2.18
CA GLY A 57 -3.96 -0.24 -2.85
C GLY A 57 -5.37 0.37 -2.88
N PHE A 58 -5.48 1.66 -2.59
CA PHE A 58 -6.72 2.43 -2.68
C PHE A 58 -6.50 3.64 -3.58
N HIS A 59 -7.52 3.97 -4.39
CA HIS A 59 -7.45 5.08 -5.36
C HIS A 59 -8.21 6.32 -4.89
N ASP A 60 -8.97 6.20 -3.81
CA ASP A 60 -9.70 7.29 -3.21
C ASP A 60 -9.48 7.35 -1.68
N PRO A 61 -9.46 8.55 -1.08
CA PRO A 61 -9.28 8.70 0.37
C PRO A 61 -10.39 8.06 1.20
N GLY A 62 -11.61 7.97 0.66
CA GLY A 62 -12.76 7.41 1.38
C GLY A 62 -12.56 5.93 1.66
N SER A 63 -12.22 5.16 0.62
CA SER A 63 -11.93 3.74 0.72
C SER A 63 -10.63 3.45 1.49
N PHE A 64 -9.68 4.40 1.52
CA PHE A 64 -8.41 4.25 2.25
C PHE A 64 -8.56 4.33 3.78
N VAL A 65 -9.52 5.10 4.30
CA VAL A 65 -9.67 5.37 5.76
C VAL A 65 -10.72 4.49 6.44
N GLN A 66 -11.54 3.77 5.65
CA GLN A 66 -12.65 2.95 6.15
C GLN A 66 -12.23 1.70 6.93
#